data_AF-A0A453LT66-F1
#
_entry.id   AF-A0A453LT66-F1
#
_cell.length_a   1.000
_cell.length_b   1.000
_cell.length_c   1.000
_cell.angle_alpha   90.00
_cell.angle_beta   90.00
_cell.angle_gamma   90.00
#
_symmetry.space_group_name_H-M   'P 1'
#
loop_
_entity.id
_entity.type
_entity.pdbx_description
1 polymer ?
#
loop_
_entity_poly.entity_id
_entity_poly.type
_entity_poly.pdbx_seq_one_letter_code
_entity_poly.pdbx_strand_id
1 'polypeptide(L)' 'VLLVVQQLLQENKHCSKRDIYYMYPSMFVEQAIVDRAINDICILFKCSRHNLNVVCATACLPSLQKL' A
#
# COMPACT_ATOMS: atom_id res chain seq x y z
N VAL A 1 -5.53 -4.00 -7.02
CA VAL A 1 -5.05 -3.65 -5.65
C VAL A 1 -5.11 -4.85 -4.71
N LEU A 2 -6.27 -5.51 -4.56
CA LEU A 2 -6.39 -6.69 -3.68
C LEU A 2 -5.35 -7.80 -3.99
N LEU A 3 -5.18 -8.17 -5.26
CA LEU A 3 -4.17 -9.16 -5.68
C LEU A 3 -2.75 -8.73 -5.29
N VAL A 4 -2.44 -7.43 -5.42
CA VAL A 4 -1.13 -6.89 -5.02
C VAL A 4 -0.95 -7.02 -3.51
N VAL A 5 -1.94 -6.63 -2.71
CA VAL A 5 -1.93 -6.80 -1.25
C VAL A 5 -1.76 -8.27 -0.85
N GLN A 6 -2.48 -9.19 -1.50
CA GLN A 6 -2.33 -10.62 -1.26
C GLN A 6 -0.89 -11.09 -1.51
N GLN A 7 -0.29 -10.69 -2.64
CA GLN A 7 1.07 -11.06 -2.98
C GLN A 7 2.09 -10.47 -2.00
N LEU A 8 1.91 -9.21 -1.60
CA LEU A 8 2.75 -8.55 -0.59
C LEU A 8 2.72 -9.28 0.75
N LEU A 9 1.55 -9.78 1.16
CA LEU A 9 1.39 -10.56 2.39
C LEU A 9 2.05 -11.94 2.28
N GLN A 10 1.86 -12.65 1.17
CA GLN A 10 2.45 -13.97 0.94
C GLN A 10 3.98 -13.93 0.86
N GLU A 11 4.53 -12.89 0.21
CA GLU A 11 5.98 -12.72 0.05
C GLU A 11 6.60 -11.91 1.19
N ASN A 12 5.80 -11.45 2.16
CA ASN A 12 6.20 -10.52 3.22
C ASN A 12 6.94 -9.26 2.70
N LYS A 13 6.56 -8.79 1.52
CA LYS A 13 7.12 -7.59 0.88
C LYS A 13 6.25 -6.38 1.17
N HIS A 14 6.90 -5.22 1.19
CA HIS A 14 6.23 -3.94 1.39
C HIS A 14 6.32 -3.09 0.13
N CYS A 15 5.27 -2.35 -0.17
CA CYS A 15 5.31 -1.35 -1.23
C CYS A 15 4.54 -0.10 -0.81
N SER A 16 4.77 1.01 -1.49
CA SER A 16 4.03 2.24 -1.26
C SER A 16 2.77 2.31 -2.12
N LYS A 17 1.83 3.18 -1.72
CA LYS A 17 0.68 3.55 -2.55
C LYS A 17 1.09 3.96 -3.97
N ARG A 18 2.21 4.69 -4.11
CA ARG A 18 2.70 5.16 -5.41
C ARG A 18 3.19 4.00 -6.29
N ASP A 19 3.80 2.99 -5.69
CA ASP A 19 4.26 1.80 -6.43
C ASP A 19 3.07 1.07 -7.04
N ILE A 20 1.98 0.91 -6.27
CA ILE A 20 0.72 0.32 -6.78
C ILE A 20 0.13 1.14 -7.92
N TYR A 21 0.15 2.47 -7.82
CA TYR A 21 -0.33 3.36 -8.88
C TYR A 21 0.49 3.22 -10.17
N TYR A 22 1.82 3.15 -10.06
CA TYR A 22 2.71 3.03 -11.21
C TYR A 22 2.85 1.61 -11.78
N MET A 23 2.45 0.55 -11.04
CA MET A 23 2.40 -0.82 -11.57
C MET A 23 1.37 -0.98 -12.70
N TYR A 24 0.27 -0.22 -12.67
CA TYR A 24 -0.82 -0.32 -13.64
C TYR A 24 -1.32 1.07 -14.06
N PRO A 25 -0.50 1.86 -14.79
CA PRO A 25 -0.82 3.26 -15.09
C PRO A 25 -2.06 3.42 -15.97
N SER A 26 -2.42 2.40 -16.76
CA SER A 26 -3.65 2.39 -17.56
C SER A 26 -4.92 2.11 -16.74
N MET A 27 -4.77 1.58 -15.52
CA MET A 27 -5.91 1.19 -14.67
C MET A 27 -6.32 2.27 -13.67
N PHE A 28 -5.41 3.19 -13.35
CA PHE A 28 -5.65 4.23 -12.37
C PHE A 28 -5.46 5.61 -13.01
N VAL A 29 -6.56 6.35 -13.13
CA VAL A 29 -6.54 7.74 -13.61
C VAL A 29 -5.99 8.68 -12.53
N GLU A 30 -6.24 8.36 -11.25
CA GLU A 30 -5.83 9.17 -10.10
C GLU A 30 -5.31 8.30 -8.95
N GLN A 31 -4.29 8.77 -8.24
CA GLN A 31 -3.78 8.09 -7.04
C GLN A 31 -4.83 7.94 -5.93
N ALA A 32 -5.86 8.80 -5.92
CA ALA A 32 -6.98 8.72 -4.98
C ALA A 32 -7.78 7.41 -5.15
N ILE A 33 -7.82 6.83 -6.36
CA ILE A 33 -8.49 5.55 -6.61
C ILE A 33 -7.78 4.42 -5.85
N VAL A 34 -6.45 4.39 -5.90
CA VAL A 34 -5.64 3.40 -5.16
C VAL A 34 -5.83 3.58 -3.66
N ASP A 35 -5.87 4.83 -3.19
CA ASP A 35 -6.06 5.13 -1.78
C ASP A 35 -7.41 4.62 -1.24
N ARG A 36 -8.50 4.90 -1.98
CA ARG A 36 -9.85 4.38 -1.67
C ARG A 36 -9.88 2.85 -1.69
N ALA A 37 -9.31 2.22 -2.72
CA ALA A 37 -9.27 0.76 -2.81
C ALA A 37 -8.53 0.11 -1.62
N ILE A 38 -7.42 0.70 -1.16
CA ILE A 38 -6.74 0.23 0.06
C ILE A 38 -7.64 0.41 1.28
N ASN A 39 -8.33 1.55 1.39
CA ASN A 39 -9.23 1.81 2.51
C ASN A 39 -10.42 0.83 2.56
N ASP A 40 -10.99 0.49 1.41
CA ASP A 40 -12.08 -0.48 1.31
C ASP A 40 -11.61 -1.88 1.74
N ILE A 41 -10.38 -2.26 1.39
CA ILE A 41 -9.74 -3.50 1.86
C ILE A 41 -9.57 -3.47 3.38
N CYS A 42 -9.08 -2.37 3.95
CA CYS A 42 -8.95 -2.21 5.41
C CYS A 42 -10.30 -2.45 6.12
N ILE A 43 -11.39 -1.84 5.61
CA ILE A 43 -12.74 -2.00 6.16
C ILE A 43 -13.21 -3.46 6.01
N LEU A 44 -13.04 -4.05 4.83
CA LEU A 44 -13.47 -5.41 4.53
C LEU A 44 -12.82 -6.45 5.46
N PHE A 45 -11.51 -6.33 5.69
CA PHE A 45 -10.75 -7.22 6.55
C PHE A 45 -10.72 -6.78 8.02
N LYS A 46 -11.39 -5.67 8.37
CA LYS A 46 -11.37 -5.05 9.70
C LYS A 46 -9.95 -4.89 10.25
N CYS A 47 -9.04 -4.45 9.38
CA CYS A 47 -7.65 -4.25 9.71
C CYS A 47 -7.18 -2.85 9.31
N SER A 48 -6.04 -2.46 9.85
CA SER A 48 -5.39 -1.20 9.52
C SER A 48 -4.55 -1.32 8.25
N ARG A 49 -4.24 -0.18 7.62
CA ARG A 49 -3.37 -0.14 6.43
C ARG A 49 -1.98 -0.74 6.68
N HIS A 50 -1.46 -0.65 7.90
CA HIS A 50 -0.16 -1.25 8.25
C HIS A 50 -0.15 -2.77 8.19
N ASN A 51 -1.32 -3.43 8.31
CA ASN A 51 -1.44 -4.87 8.18
C ASN A 51 -1.53 -5.34 6.71
N LEU A 52 -1.55 -4.42 5.73
CA LEU A 52 -1.62 -4.75 4.30
C LEU A 52 -0.25 -4.69 3.62
N ASN A 53 0.83 -4.49 4.38
CA ASN A 53 2.18 -4.20 3.87
C ASN A 53 2.24 -3.03 2.87
N VAL A 54 1.25 -2.13 2.91
CA VAL A 54 1.24 -0.90 2.10
C VAL A 54 1.65 0.29 2.95
N VAL A 55 2.86 0.80 2.70
CA VAL A 55 3.46 1.89 3.46
C VAL A 55 3.11 3.26 2.87
N CYS A 56 3.07 4.28 3.73
CA CYS A 56 2.90 5.65 3.25
C CYS A 56 4.20 6.13 2.61
N ALA A 57 4.13 6.74 1.43
CA ALA A 57 5.32 7.26 0.75
C ALA A 57 5.88 8.53 1.40
N THR A 58 5.16 9.09 2.37
CA THR A 58 5.54 10.27 3.16
C THR A 58 5.69 9.89 4.62
N ALA A 59 6.80 9.24 4.93
CA ALA A 59 7.47 9.35 6.21
C ALA A 59 8.97 9.27 5.94
N CYS A 60 9.54 10.41 5.55
CA CYS A 60 10.93 10.65 5.89
C CYS A 60 10.96 10.78 7.42
N LEU A 61 11.31 9.71 8.12
CA LEU A 61 11.89 9.78 9.46
C LEU A 61 13.29 9.16 9.36
N PRO A 62 14.33 9.98 9.13
CA PRO A 62 15.72 9.51 9.12
C PRO A 62 16.27 9.14 10.51
N SER A 63 15.44 8.99 11.54
CA SER A 63 15.90 8.96 12.94
C SER A 63 15.67 7.65 13.70
N LEU A 64 15.26 6.56 13.03
CA LEU A 64 15.09 5.25 13.69
C LEU A 64 15.67 4.06 12.91
N GLN A 65 16.82 4.26 12.26
CA GLN A 65 17.81 3.19 12.08
C GLN A 65 18.99 3.49 12.99
N LYS A 66 18.98 2.91 14.20
CA LYS A 66 20.15 2.89 15.09
C LYS A 66 21.26 2.08 14.42
N LEU A 67 22.30 2.76 13.94
CA LEU A 67 23.74 2.48 14.13
C LEU A 67 24.56 3.56 13.42
#